data_AF-A0A4Q5R730-F1
#
_entry.id   AF-A0A4Q5R730-F1
#
_cell.length_a   1.000
_cell.length_b   1.000
_cell.length_c   1.000
_cell.angle_alpha   90.00
_cell.angle_beta   90.00
_cell.angle_gamma   90.00
#
_symmetry.space_group_name_H-M   'P 1'
#
loop_
_entity.id
_entity.type
_entity.pdbx_description
1 polymer ?
#
loop_
_entity_poly.entity_id
_entity_poly.type
_entity_poly.pdbx_seq_one_letter_code
_entity_poly.pdbx_strand_id
1 'polypeptide(L)'
;MSEPTANHPPAAAPRRYTFPKAEHLCRKKLIEQLFSKQSASFGIYPLRLTWLPAPARSSAPPQVLITVSKRTFKRAVDRNRLKRLLRE
;
A
#
# COMPACT_ATOMS: atom_id res chain seq x y z
N MET A 1 -4.59 -7.73 -50.51
CA MET A 1 -4.04 -8.64 -49.51
C MET A 1 -3.54 -7.77 -48.36
N SER A 2 -4.35 -7.66 -47.32
CA SER A 2 -4.15 -6.74 -46.20
C SER A 2 -3.68 -7.56 -45.02
N GLU A 3 -2.38 -7.52 -44.70
CA GLU A 3 -1.88 -8.13 -43.46
C GLU A 3 -2.11 -7.16 -42.30
N PRO A 4 -2.70 -7.60 -41.18
CA PRO A 4 -2.85 -6.76 -39.99
C PRO A 4 -1.53 -6.79 -39.22
N THR A 5 -0.81 -5.67 -39.19
CA THR A 5 0.31 -5.49 -38.26
C THR A 5 -0.20 -5.67 -36.83
N ALA A 6 0.21 -6.77 -36.21
CA ALA A 6 -0.04 -7.09 -34.82
C ALA A 6 0.43 -5.93 -33.92
N ASN A 7 -0.54 -5.27 -33.30
CA ASN A 7 -0.32 -4.24 -32.30
C ASN A 7 0.21 -4.94 -31.03
N HIS A 8 1.54 -5.07 -30.93
CA HIS A 8 2.20 -5.58 -29.73
C HIS A 8 2.11 -4.50 -28.64
N PRO A 9 1.51 -4.76 -27.47
CA PRO A 9 1.53 -3.80 -26.39
C PRO A 9 2.99 -3.58 -25.95
N PRO A 10 3.43 -2.34 -25.73
CA PRO A 10 4.82 -2.07 -25.40
C PRO A 10 5.19 -2.72 -24.06
N ALA A 11 6.29 -3.46 -24.13
CA ALA A 11 7.10 -4.03 -23.06
C ALA A 11 6.76 -3.56 -21.64
N ALA A 12 6.42 -4.53 -20.79
CA ALA A 12 6.31 -4.39 -19.35
C ALA A 12 7.53 -3.66 -18.77
N ALA A 13 7.30 -2.44 -18.29
CA ALA A 13 8.28 -1.68 -17.53
C ALA A 13 8.86 -2.55 -16.39
N PRO A 14 10.15 -2.35 -16.02
CA PRO A 14 10.75 -3.13 -14.94
C PRO A 14 9.86 -3.04 -13.70
N ARG A 15 9.45 -4.21 -13.17
CA ARG A 15 8.68 -4.33 -11.93
C ARG A 15 9.50 -3.78 -10.77
N ARG A 16 9.48 -2.46 -10.60
CA ARG A 16 9.98 -1.82 -9.41
C ARG A 16 8.95 -2.12 -8.32
N TYR A 17 9.31 -3.01 -7.40
CA TYR A 17 8.54 -3.29 -6.19
C TYR A 17 8.60 -2.07 -5.26
N THR A 18 7.93 -1.01 -5.66
CA THR A 18 7.92 0.26 -4.95
C THR A 18 6.54 0.85 -5.13
N PHE A 19 5.85 1.08 -4.02
CA PHE A 19 4.56 1.75 -4.03
C PHE A 19 4.70 3.16 -4.63
N PRO A 20 4.03 3.47 -5.76
CA PRO A 20 3.98 4.82 -6.30
C PRO A 20 3.26 5.75 -5.31
N LYS A 21 3.51 7.06 -5.40
CA LYS A 21 2.86 8.06 -4.51
C LYS A 21 1.33 7.99 -4.53
N ALA A 22 0.72 7.52 -5.62
CA ALA A 22 -0.72 7.32 -5.74
C ALA A 22 -1.27 6.25 -4.78
N GLU A 23 -0.44 5.28 -4.42
CA GLU A 23 -0.75 4.19 -3.49
C GLU A 23 -0.35 4.54 -2.06
N HIS A 24 0.28 5.68 -1.80
CA HIS A 24 0.56 6.12 -0.43
C HIS A 24 -0.66 6.83 0.16
N LEU A 25 -1.19 6.26 1.25
CA LEU A 25 -2.22 6.92 2.05
C LEU A 25 -1.60 8.06 2.87
N CYS A 26 -1.57 9.28 2.31
CA CYS A 26 -1.04 10.47 2.97
C CYS A 26 -2.12 11.38 3.60
N ARG A 27 -3.39 11.18 3.28
CA ARG A 27 -4.48 12.07 3.72
C ARG A 27 -4.83 11.80 5.18
N LYS A 28 -4.61 12.78 6.07
CA LYS A 28 -4.94 12.68 7.51
C LYS A 28 -6.38 12.22 7.77
N LYS A 29 -7.36 12.79 7.06
CA LYS A 29 -8.78 12.40 7.17
C LYS A 29 -9.00 10.91 6.86
N LEU A 30 -8.35 10.36 5.83
CA LEU A 30 -8.49 8.95 5.48
C LEU A 30 -7.79 8.05 6.49
N ILE A 31 -6.66 8.50 7.06
CA ILE A 31 -5.95 7.77 8.12
C ILE A 31 -6.80 7.73 9.39
N GLU A 32 -7.39 8.85 9.79
CA GLU A 32 -8.31 8.93 10.93
C GLU A 32 -9.54 8.03 10.71
N GLN A 33 -10.09 8.01 9.50
CA GLN A 33 -11.18 7.09 9.13
C GLN A 33 -10.73 5.62 9.17
N LEU A 34 -9.51 5.30 8.72
CA LEU A 34 -8.96 3.94 8.76
C LEU A 34 -8.75 3.44 10.19
N PHE A 35 -8.39 4.32 11.13
CA PHE A 35 -8.23 3.97 12.55
C PHE A 35 -9.51 4.19 13.37
N SER A 36 -10.63 4.57 12.74
CA SER A 36 -11.92 4.70 13.40
C SER A 36 -12.54 3.33 13.71
N LYS A 37 -13.49 3.29 14.66
CA LYS A 37 -14.11 2.06 15.19
C LYS A 37 -14.79 1.16 14.14
N GLN A 38 -15.11 1.70 12.96
CA GLN A 38 -15.76 0.95 11.87
C GLN A 38 -14.79 0.17 10.97
N SER A 39 -13.49 0.21 11.25
CA SER A 39 -12.48 -0.49 10.44
C SER A 39 -12.34 -1.96 10.83
N ALA A 40 -12.18 -2.82 9.83
CA ALA A 40 -11.81 -4.21 10.06
C ALA A 40 -10.31 -4.27 10.36
N SER A 41 -9.95 -4.96 11.45
CA SER A 41 -8.58 -5.10 11.89
C SER A 41 -8.23 -6.56 12.10
N PHE A 42 -7.05 -6.95 11.63
CA PHE A 42 -6.51 -8.29 11.77
C PHE A 42 -5.12 -8.19 12.36
N GLY A 43 -4.95 -8.78 13.54
CA GLY A 43 -3.67 -8.82 14.25
C GLY A 43 -3.07 -10.22 14.19
N ILE A 44 -1.94 -10.37 13.51
CA ILE A 44 -1.07 -11.53 13.68
C ILE A 44 0.22 -11.01 14.25
N TYR A 45 0.62 -11.48 15.44
CA TYR A 45 1.89 -11.05 16.03
C TYR A 45 3.05 -11.25 15.04
N PRO A 46 3.88 -10.22 14.76
CA PRO A 46 3.99 -8.90 15.42
C PRO A 46 3.29 -7.73 14.68
N LEU A 47 2.46 -8.01 13.68
CA LEU A 47 1.82 -7.03 12.80
C LEU A 47 0.33 -6.84 13.09
N ARG A 48 -0.17 -5.64 12.79
CA ARG A 48 -1.59 -5.34 12.78
C ARG A 48 -1.93 -4.73 11.43
N LEU A 49 -2.84 -5.39 10.72
CA LEU A 49 -3.43 -4.91 9.48
C LEU A 49 -4.78 -4.27 9.78
N THR A 50 -5.02 -3.08 9.27
CA THR A 50 -6.32 -2.41 9.34
C THR A 50 -6.72 -2.01 7.92
N TRP A 51 -7.96 -2.32 7.54
CA TRP A 51 -8.49 -1.96 6.22
C TRP A 51 -9.92 -1.41 6.36
N LEU A 52 -10.29 -0.57 5.39
CA LEU A 52 -11.63 -0.03 5.25
C LEU A 52 -12.11 -0.36 3.83
N PRO A 53 -13.21 -1.11 3.68
CA PRO A 53 -13.78 -1.33 2.35
C PRO A 53 -14.31 0.01 1.81
N ALA A 54 -13.78 0.43 0.66
CA ALA A 54 -14.26 1.64 0.01
C ALA A 54 -15.68 1.39 -0.58
N PRO A 55 -16.65 2.28 -0.36
CA PRO A 55 -18.04 2.09 -0.80
C PRO A 55 -18.23 2.18 -2.33
N ALA A 56 -17.24 2.71 -3.06
CA ALA A 56 -17.26 2.79 -4.52
C ALA A 56 -16.14 1.93 -5.10
N ARG A 57 -16.44 1.19 -6.18
CA ARG A 57 -15.44 0.57 -7.08
C ARG A 57 -14.66 1.66 -7.79
N SER A 58 -13.79 2.35 -7.06
CA SER A 58 -12.88 3.31 -7.64
C SER A 58 -11.80 2.56 -8.41
N SER A 59 -11.57 2.96 -9.66
CA SER A 59 -10.43 2.53 -10.49
C SER A 59 -9.08 2.93 -9.91
N ALA A 60 -9.05 3.58 -8.74
CA ALA A 60 -7.83 4.00 -8.08
C ALA A 60 -7.13 2.81 -7.41
N PRO A 61 -5.79 2.73 -7.49
CA PRO A 61 -5.04 1.68 -6.84
C PRO A 61 -5.20 1.78 -5.31
N PRO A 62 -5.08 0.65 -4.59
CA PRO A 62 -5.28 0.61 -3.15
C PRO A 62 -4.27 1.50 -2.44
N GLN A 63 -4.75 2.33 -1.52
CA GLN A 63 -3.89 3.23 -0.73
C GLN A 63 -3.41 2.51 0.53
N VAL A 64 -2.10 2.36 0.66
CA VAL A 64 -1.42 1.66 1.75
C VAL A 64 -0.67 2.66 2.62
N LEU A 65 -0.79 2.49 3.94
CA LEU A 65 0.05 3.16 4.93
C LEU A 65 0.74 2.11 5.80
N ILE A 66 2.06 2.17 5.87
CA ILE A 66 2.85 1.34 6.78
C ILE A 66 3.28 2.21 7.96
N THR A 67 2.64 1.99 9.11
CA THR A 67 3.05 2.60 10.39
C THR A 67 3.85 1.59 11.21
N VAL A 68 4.79 2.11 12.02
CA VAL A 68 5.58 1.30 12.95
C VAL A 68 5.62 2.01 14.30
N SER A 69 5.40 1.26 15.36
CA SER A 69 5.30 1.79 16.72
C SER A 69 6.64 2.33 17.22
N LYS A 70 6.71 3.64 17.53
CA LYS A 70 7.89 4.27 18.17
C LYS A 70 8.13 3.75 19.60
N ARG A 71 7.07 3.31 20.29
CA ARG A 71 7.13 2.77 21.65
C ARG A 71 7.91 1.45 21.71
N THR A 72 7.66 0.55 20.76
CA THR A 72 8.28 -0.79 20.71
C THR A 72 9.67 -0.74 20.07
N PHE A 73 9.82 -0.01 18.97
CA PHE A 73 11.08 0.09 18.23
C PHE A 73 11.69 1.49 18.41
N LYS A 74 12.52 1.65 19.44
CA LYS A 74 13.17 2.93 19.76
C LYS A 74 14.19 3.35 18.70
N ARG A 75 14.93 2.40 18.13
CA ARG A 75 15.96 2.69 17.12
C ARG A 75 15.32 3.05 15.78
N ALA A 76 15.85 4.09 15.14
CA ALA A 76 15.38 4.50 13.81
C ALA A 76 15.70 3.45 12.74
N VAL A 77 16.86 2.79 12.86
CA VAL A 77 17.31 1.75 11.92
C VAL A 77 16.32 0.58 11.89
N ASP A 78 15.89 0.09 13.06
CA ASP A 78 14.94 -1.03 13.16
C ASP A 78 13.59 -0.69 12.53
N ARG A 79 13.08 0.52 12.78
CA ARG A 79 11.85 1.03 12.17
C ARG A 79 11.96 1.10 10.65
N ASN A 80 13.11 1.54 10.13
CA ASN A 80 13.35 1.62 8.70
C ASN A 80 13.47 0.23 8.07
N ARG A 81 14.14 -0.71 8.75
CA ARG A 81 14.22 -2.11 8.32
C ARG A 81 12.85 -2.76 8.23
N LEU A 82 12.00 -2.60 9.27
CA LEU A 82 10.64 -3.12 9.26
C LEU A 82 9.79 -2.52 8.12
N LYS A 83 9.93 -1.22 7.87
CA LYS A 83 9.27 -0.56 6.74
C LYS A 83 9.77 -1.02 5.38
N ARG A 84 11.03 -1.47 5.26
CA ARG A 84 11.58 -2.03 4.02
C ARG A 84 11.11 -3.46 3.78
N LEU A 85 11.14 -4.30 4.82
CA LEU A 85 10.64 -5.69 4.79
C LEU A 85 9.15 -5.80 4.46
N LEU A 86 8.36 -4.76 4.72
CA LEU A 86 6.94 -4.72 4.34
C LEU A 86 6.70 -4.17 2.93
N ARG A 87 7.74 -3.67 2.25
CA ARG A 87 7.65 -3.10 0.89
C ARG A 87 8.27 -3.99 -0.18
N GLU A 88 9.37 -4.66 0.16
CA GLU A 88 10.07 -5.65 -0.66
C GLU A 88 9.42 -7.02 -0.49
#